data_AF-F7KTA5-F1
#
_entry.id   AF-F7KTA5-F1
#
_cell.length_a   1.000
_cell.length_b   1.000
_cell.length_c   1.000
_cell.angle_alpha   90.00
_cell.angle_beta   90.00
_cell.angle_gamma   90.00
#
_symmetry.space_group_name_H-M   'P 1'
#
loop_
_entity.id
_entity.type
_entity.pdbx_description
1 polymer ?
#
loop_
_entity_poly.entity_id
_entity_poly.type
_entity_poly.pdbx_seq_one_letter_code
_entity_poly.pdbx_strand_id
1 'polypeptide(L)'
;MKQDKMQELEKIILRDYGNIAGMMVLKNGKTLYEGDFNGCTAASRCHVYSVTKSIISILIGIAMDKGYIKNVEQKVLDFFPDYPVKKGRRRYRLLRLTCWEAGDRFYKSNRTVCIRFRSRKLVSASGNHG
;
A
#
# COMPACT_ATOMS: atom_id res chain seq x y z
N MET A 1 -0.83 -13.50 26.76
CA MET A 1 -0.24 -12.16 26.87
C MET A 1 -0.83 -11.54 28.14
N LYS A 2 -0.05 -10.85 28.98
CA LYS A 2 -0.60 -10.33 30.25
C LYS A 2 -1.59 -9.20 29.94
N GLN A 3 -2.81 -9.28 30.48
CA GLN A 3 -3.89 -8.30 30.28
C GLN A 3 -3.43 -6.87 30.59
N ASP A 4 -2.61 -6.72 31.63
CA ASP A 4 -2.07 -5.44 32.08
C ASP A 4 -1.25 -4.71 31.01
N LYS A 5 -0.49 -5.48 30.20
CA LYS A 5 0.32 -4.90 29.11
C LYS A 5 -0.55 -4.40 27.94
N MET A 6 -1.71 -5.00 27.72
CA MET A 6 -2.66 -4.56 26.70
C MET A 6 -3.26 -3.22 27.08
N GLN A 7 -3.67 -3.08 28.35
CA GLN A 7 -4.23 -1.84 28.87
C GLN A 7 -3.20 -0.69 28.86
N GLU A 8 -1.94 -0.99 29.18
CA GLU A 8 -0.85 -0.01 29.09
C GLU A 8 -0.63 0.46 27.64
N LEU A 9 -0.65 -0.48 26.68
CA LEU A 9 -0.54 -0.18 25.25
C LEU A 9 -1.68 0.71 24.74
N GLU A 10 -2.92 0.40 25.13
CA GLU A 10 -4.09 1.22 24.77
C GLU A 10 -4.00 2.63 25.32
N LYS A 11 -3.53 2.79 26.57
CA LYS A 11 -3.28 4.11 27.17
C LYS A 11 -2.24 4.91 26.37
N ILE A 12 -1.16 4.28 25.94
CA ILE A 12 -0.13 4.94 25.12
C ILE A 12 -0.71 5.37 23.77
N ILE A 13 -1.47 4.49 23.11
CA ILE A 13 -2.09 4.80 21.81
C ILE A 13 -3.05 5.99 21.92
N LEU A 14 -3.94 5.98 22.92
CA LEU A 14 -4.92 7.04 23.13
C LEU A 14 -4.27 8.37 23.53
N ARG A 15 -3.16 8.33 24.29
CA ARG A 15 -2.45 9.54 24.73
C ARG A 15 -1.59 10.16 23.63
N ASP A 16 -0.84 9.34 22.91
CA ASP A 16 0.27 9.80 22.07
C ASP A 16 -0.03 9.66 20.56
N TYR A 17 -1.02 8.84 20.16
CA TYR A 17 -1.27 8.46 18.77
C TYR A 17 -2.75 8.58 18.35
N GLY A 18 -3.30 9.80 18.40
CA GLY A 18 -4.70 10.09 18.04
C GLY A 18 -5.10 9.87 16.57
N ASN A 19 -4.18 9.42 15.72
CA ASN A 19 -4.44 9.10 14.31
C ASN A 19 -4.49 7.59 14.01
N ILE A 20 -4.29 6.74 15.02
CA ILE A 20 -4.44 5.29 14.87
C ILE A 20 -5.93 4.95 14.90
N ALA A 21 -6.44 4.29 13.86
CA ALA A 21 -7.84 3.86 13.80
C ALA A 21 -8.08 2.51 14.51
N GLY A 22 -7.08 1.63 14.49
CA GLY A 22 -7.18 0.28 15.04
C GLY A 22 -5.86 -0.46 14.95
N MET A 23 -5.72 -1.53 15.74
CA MET A 23 -4.56 -2.41 15.73
C MET A 23 -4.99 -3.85 15.98
N MET A 24 -4.44 -4.79 15.21
CA MET A 24 -4.67 -6.22 15.36
C MET A 24 -3.34 -6.97 15.36
N VAL A 25 -3.21 -7.95 16.25
CA VAL A 25 -2.03 -8.83 16.34
C VAL A 25 -2.48 -10.27 16.09
N LEU A 26 -2.01 -10.85 14.99
CA LEU A 26 -2.17 -12.27 14.69
C LEU A 26 -0.89 -13.04 15.03
N LYS A 27 -1.02 -14.21 15.65
CA LYS A 27 0.06 -15.17 15.83
C LYS A 27 -0.46 -16.58 15.62
N ASN A 28 0.20 -17.35 14.75
CA ASN A 28 -0.16 -18.74 14.44
C ASN A 28 -1.65 -18.89 14.04
N GLY A 29 -2.16 -17.95 13.22
CA GLY A 29 -3.56 -17.95 12.78
C GLY A 29 -4.58 -17.55 13.85
N LYS A 30 -4.15 -17.22 15.08
CA LYS A 30 -5.03 -16.76 16.16
C LYS A 30 -4.85 -15.27 16.39
N THR A 31 -5.97 -14.56 16.52
CA THR A 31 -5.98 -13.16 16.97
C THR A 31 -5.61 -13.13 18.45
N LEU A 32 -4.46 -12.54 18.75
CA LEU A 32 -3.99 -12.34 20.12
C LEU A 32 -4.47 -11.01 20.71
N TYR A 33 -4.78 -10.05 19.83
CA TYR A 33 -5.27 -8.73 20.19
C TYR A 33 -5.99 -8.09 19.01
N GLU A 34 -7.04 -7.36 19.31
CA GLU A 34 -7.73 -6.46 18.40
C GLU A 34 -8.27 -5.30 19.22
N GLY A 35 -7.97 -4.07 18.77
CA GLY A 35 -8.43 -2.86 19.42
C GLY A 35 -8.76 -1.81 18.38
N ASP A 36 -9.94 -1.22 18.49
CA ASP A 36 -10.41 -0.10 17.69
C ASP A 36 -10.27 1.20 18.50
N PHE A 37 -9.86 2.29 17.84
CA PHE A 37 -9.53 3.56 18.51
C PHE A 37 -10.17 4.75 17.79
N ASN A 38 -10.25 5.89 18.48
CA ASN A 38 -10.67 7.17 17.91
C ASN A 38 -12.05 7.13 17.21
N GLY A 39 -13.00 6.37 17.77
CA GLY A 39 -14.36 6.23 17.23
C GLY A 39 -14.44 5.42 15.93
N CYS A 40 -13.33 4.80 15.51
CA CYS A 40 -13.35 3.81 14.44
C CYS A 40 -13.90 2.48 14.98
N THR A 41 -14.42 1.67 14.07
CA THR A 41 -14.90 0.31 14.35
C THR A 41 -14.31 -0.62 13.29
N ALA A 42 -14.36 -1.93 13.51
CA ALA A 42 -14.00 -2.93 12.51
C ALA A 42 -14.70 -2.74 11.13
N ALA A 43 -15.88 -2.09 11.10
CA ALA A 43 -16.60 -1.78 9.86
C ALA A 43 -16.18 -0.45 9.20
N SER A 44 -15.38 0.36 9.89
CA SER A 44 -14.94 1.66 9.38
C SER A 44 -13.98 1.50 8.20
N ARG A 45 -14.18 2.31 7.16
CA ARG A 45 -13.33 2.30 5.97
C ARG A 45 -12.11 3.20 6.18
N CYS A 46 -10.91 2.62 6.05
CA CYS A 46 -9.65 3.34 6.17
C CYS A 46 -8.92 3.42 4.82
N HIS A 47 -8.28 4.56 4.54
CA HIS A 47 -7.38 4.66 3.41
C HIS A 47 -6.07 3.91 3.69
N VAL A 48 -5.90 2.76 3.05
CA VAL A 48 -4.72 1.88 3.26
C VAL A 48 -3.51 2.25 2.38
N TYR A 49 -3.68 3.22 1.48
CA TYR A 49 -2.62 3.80 0.65
C TYR A 49 -1.73 2.77 -0.07
N SER A 50 -0.45 2.66 0.30
CA SER A 50 0.52 1.79 -0.38
C SER A 50 0.31 0.31 -0.08
N VAL A 51 -0.46 -0.06 0.93
CA VAL A 51 -0.81 -1.46 1.22
C VAL A 51 -1.55 -2.11 0.04
N THR A 52 -2.30 -1.32 -0.74
CA THR A 52 -2.96 -1.82 -1.96
C THR A 52 -1.97 -2.42 -2.97
N LYS A 53 -0.71 -1.94 -2.99
CA LYS A 53 0.33 -2.50 -3.89
C LYS A 53 0.62 -3.97 -3.58
N SER A 54 0.61 -4.36 -2.31
CA SER A 54 0.88 -5.74 -1.89
C SER A 54 -0.20 -6.67 -2.43
N ILE A 55 -1.46 -6.26 -2.30
CA ILE A 55 -2.62 -7.00 -2.83
C ILE A 55 -2.48 -7.17 -4.35
N ILE A 56 -2.10 -6.11 -5.04
CA ILE A 56 -1.94 -6.14 -6.50
C ILE A 56 -0.75 -7.00 -6.92
N SER A 57 0.34 -7.03 -6.15
CA SER A 57 1.44 -7.96 -6.37
C SER A 57 0.97 -9.42 -6.29
N ILE A 58 0.15 -9.74 -5.28
CA ILE A 58 -0.46 -11.08 -5.14
C ILE A 58 -1.35 -11.40 -6.34
N LEU A 59 -2.19 -10.46 -6.78
CA LEU A 59 -3.05 -10.65 -7.96
C LEU A 59 -2.25 -10.88 -9.25
N ILE A 60 -1.11 -10.19 -9.41
CA ILE A 60 -0.18 -10.43 -10.52
C ILE A 60 0.39 -11.83 -10.44
N GLY A 61 0.79 -12.30 -9.26
CA GLY A 61 1.23 -13.69 -9.04
C GLY A 61 0.18 -14.71 -9.46
N ILE A 62 -1.07 -14.53 -9.01
CA ILE A 62 -2.20 -15.39 -9.39
C ILE A 62 -2.44 -15.37 -10.91
N ALA A 63 -2.31 -14.20 -11.55
CA ALA A 63 -2.47 -14.09 -13.00
C ALA A 63 -1.34 -14.78 -13.78
N MET A 64 -0.13 -14.82 -13.21
CA MET A 64 0.98 -15.62 -13.74
C MET A 64 0.71 -17.12 -13.58
N ASP A 65 0.28 -17.56 -12.40
CA ASP A 65 -0.03 -18.97 -12.13
C ASP A 65 -1.14 -19.51 -13.05
N LYS A 66 -2.11 -18.66 -13.40
CA LYS A 66 -3.19 -18.99 -14.35
C LYS A 66 -2.77 -18.89 -15.82
N GLY A 67 -1.54 -18.48 -16.13
CA GLY A 67 -1.03 -18.35 -17.49
C GLY A 67 -1.53 -17.11 -18.26
N TYR A 68 -2.27 -16.19 -17.61
CA TYR A 68 -2.65 -14.92 -18.22
C TYR A 68 -1.44 -14.00 -18.44
N ILE A 69 -0.44 -14.12 -17.57
CA ILE A 69 0.85 -13.44 -17.68
C ILE A 69 1.93 -14.51 -17.83
N LYS A 70 2.71 -14.45 -18.90
CA LYS A 70 3.72 -15.47 -19.23
C LYS A 70 4.88 -15.46 -18.24
N ASN A 71 5.37 -14.27 -17.92
CA ASN A 71 6.46 -14.05 -16.99
C ASN A 71 6.59 -12.56 -16.62
N VAL A 72 7.43 -12.28 -15.63
CA VAL A 72 7.74 -10.95 -15.13
C VAL A 72 8.46 -10.02 -16.13
N GLU A 73 9.06 -10.57 -17.18
CA GLU A 73 9.74 -9.82 -18.23
C GLU A 73 8.79 -9.42 -19.38
N GLN A 74 7.55 -9.93 -19.38
CA GLN A 74 6.53 -9.58 -20.36
C GLN A 74 6.30 -8.07 -20.37
N LYS A 75 6.15 -7.50 -21.57
CA LYS A 75 5.96 -6.07 -21.70
C LYS A 75 4.53 -5.72 -21.35
N VAL A 76 4.36 -4.66 -20.58
CA VAL A 76 3.03 -4.16 -20.21
C VAL A 76 2.23 -3.77 -21.46
N LEU A 77 2.92 -3.28 -22.49
CA LEU A 77 2.31 -2.88 -23.76
C LEU A 77 1.70 -4.05 -24.54
N ASP A 78 2.10 -5.29 -24.27
CA ASP A 78 1.51 -6.47 -24.91
C ASP A 78 0.05 -6.67 -24.50
N PHE A 79 -0.36 -6.13 -23.33
CA PHE A 79 -1.73 -6.18 -22.83
C PHE A 79 -2.59 -4.99 -23.28
N PHE A 80 -1.97 -3.93 -23.81
CA PHE A 80 -2.65 -2.69 -24.21
C PHE A 80 -2.23 -2.31 -25.64
N PRO A 81 -2.64 -3.07 -26.67
CA PRO A 81 -2.17 -2.90 -28.04
C PRO A 81 -2.55 -1.54 -28.63
N ASP A 82 -3.69 -0.97 -28.21
CA ASP A 82 -4.18 0.32 -28.71
C ASP A 82 -3.51 1.53 -28.05
N TYR A 83 -2.58 1.30 -27.11
CA TYR A 83 -1.94 2.40 -26.39
C TYR A 83 -0.87 3.08 -27.26
N PRO A 84 -1.02 4.38 -27.61
CA PRO A 84 -0.12 5.04 -28.55
C PRO A 84 1.27 5.26 -27.92
N VAL A 85 2.27 4.50 -28.39
CA VAL A 85 3.65 4.60 -27.91
C VAL A 85 4.41 5.68 -28.69
N LYS A 86 4.71 6.81 -28.05
CA LYS A 86 5.63 7.82 -28.62
C LYS A 86 7.03 7.22 -28.84
N LYS A 87 7.65 7.46 -30.01
CA LYS A 87 9.00 6.99 -30.37
C LYS A 87 9.99 7.29 -29.23
N GLY A 88 10.65 6.24 -28.71
CA GLY A 88 11.62 6.31 -27.61
C GLY A 88 11.22 5.61 -26.30
N ARG A 89 9.96 5.16 -26.14
CA ARG A 89 9.44 4.56 -24.89
C ARG A 89 9.06 3.08 -25.01
N ARG A 90 10.00 2.22 -25.37
CA ARG A 90 9.72 0.80 -25.74
C ARG A 90 10.13 -0.26 -24.69
N ARG A 91 10.49 0.12 -23.46
CA ARG A 91 11.08 -0.82 -22.50
C ARG A 91 10.39 -0.73 -21.12
N TYR A 92 9.13 -1.16 -21.06
CA TYR A 92 8.40 -1.30 -19.79
C TYR A 92 8.09 -2.78 -19.57
N ARG A 93 8.67 -3.35 -18.51
CA ARG A 93 8.49 -4.76 -18.12
C ARG A 93 7.75 -4.83 -16.79
N LEU A 94 6.97 -5.90 -16.62
CA LEU A 94 6.09 -6.08 -15.46
C LEU A 94 6.85 -6.05 -14.12
N LEU A 95 8.10 -6.55 -14.10
CA LEU A 95 8.99 -6.57 -12.92
C LEU A 95 9.23 -5.18 -12.29
N ARG A 96 9.17 -4.10 -13.09
CA ARG A 96 9.34 -2.72 -12.58
C ARG A 96 8.11 -2.18 -11.83
N LEU A 97 6.99 -2.90 -11.84
CA LEU A 97 5.76 -2.50 -11.15
C LEU A 97 5.62 -3.11 -9.75
N THR A 98 6.27 -4.25 -9.48
CA THR A 98 6.14 -5.01 -8.23
C THR A 98 7.29 -4.75 -7.26
N CYS A 99 8.50 -4.43 -7.75
CA CYS A 99 9.66 -4.12 -6.92
C CYS A 99 10.01 -2.63 -7.02
N TRP A 100 9.81 -1.88 -5.94
CA TRP A 100 10.39 -0.54 -5.84
C TRP A 100 11.84 -0.71 -5.35
N GLU A 101 12.80 -0.69 -6.28
CA GLU A 101 14.20 -0.55 -5.86
C GLU A 101 14.39 0.82 -5.20
N ALA A 102 15.04 0.83 -4.04
CA ALA A 102 15.22 1.95 -3.14
C ALA A 102 16.01 3.16 -3.73
N GLY A 103 16.30 3.17 -5.02
CA GLY A 103 17.08 4.21 -5.71
C GLY A 103 16.25 5.19 -6.56
N ASP A 104 14.97 4.92 -6.86
CA ASP A 104 14.18 5.80 -7.72
C ASP A 104 13.67 7.01 -6.93
N ARG A 105 14.52 8.05 -6.90
CA ARG A 105 14.19 9.44 -6.55
C ARG A 105 12.78 9.76 -7.06
N PHE A 106 11.93 10.34 -6.21
CA PHE A 106 10.54 10.70 -6.51
C PHE A 106 10.48 11.80 -7.58
N TYR A 107 10.81 11.46 -8.82
CA TYR A 107 10.86 12.38 -9.95
C TYR A 107 9.48 12.35 -10.61
N LYS A 108 8.72 13.46 -10.47
CA LYS A 108 7.54 13.73 -11.29
C LYS A 108 8.05 13.94 -12.73
N SER A 109 7.98 12.90 -13.53
CA SER A 109 8.20 13.01 -14.97
C SER A 109 7.08 12.28 -15.67
N ASN A 110 6.42 12.95 -16.61
CA ASN A 110 5.38 12.44 -17.52
C ASN A 110 5.91 11.34 -18.48
N ARG A 111 6.89 10.55 -18.05
CA ARG A 111 7.71 9.67 -18.90
C ARG A 111 7.66 8.18 -18.57
N THR A 112 6.86 7.77 -17.58
CA THR A 112 6.71 6.36 -17.20
C THR A 112 5.24 6.06 -16.92
N VAL A 113 4.69 5.00 -17.54
CA VAL A 113 3.51 4.33 -16.99
C VAL A 113 4.01 3.55 -15.77
N CYS A 114 4.23 4.26 -14.67
CA CYS A 114 4.26 3.63 -13.37
C CYS A 114 2.80 3.45 -12.97
N ILE A 115 2.39 2.26 -12.56
CA ILE A 115 1.19 2.14 -11.73
C ILE A 115 1.55 2.81 -10.39
N ARG A 116 1.38 4.13 -10.35
CA ARG A 116 1.78 4.97 -9.23
C ARG A 116 0.66 4.96 -8.21
N PHE A 117 0.71 4.02 -7.29
CA PHE A 117 -0.10 4.08 -6.07
C PHE A 117 0.41 5.24 -5.21
N ARG A 118 -0.20 6.41 -5.40
CA ARG A 118 0.12 7.64 -4.70
C ARG A 118 -0.48 7.58 -3.29
N SER A 119 0.34 7.34 -2.27
CA SER A 119 -0.05 7.67 -0.90
C SER A 119 0.03 9.19 -0.74
N ARG A 120 -1.10 9.88 -0.51
CA ARG A 120 -1.03 11.29 -0.11
C ARG A 120 -0.54 11.32 1.34
N LYS A 121 0.60 11.96 1.60
CA LYS A 121 0.89 12.48 2.94
C LYS A 121 -0.24 13.46 3.29
N LEU A 122 -1.07 13.11 4.26
CA LEU A 122 -1.87 14.10 4.97
C LEU A 122 -0.88 14.95 5.75
N VAL A 123 -0.67 16.18 5.30
CA VAL A 123 -0.10 17.23 6.17
C VAL A 123 -1.25 17.59 7.10
N SER A 124 -1.12 17.25 8.38
CA SER A 124 -2.00 17.78 9.42
C SER A 124 -1.80 19.29 9.47
N ALA A 125 -2.85 20.04 9.14
CA ALA A 125 -2.90 21.47 9.41
C ALA A 125 -2.95 21.65 10.93
N SER A 126 -1.81 21.98 11.55
CA SER A 126 -1.80 22.57 12.89
C SER A 126 -2.28 24.01 12.75
N GLY A 127 -3.38 24.33 13.42
CA GLY A 127 -3.95 25.68 13.48
C GLY A 127 -2.96 26.68 14.07
N ASN A 128 -2.93 27.87 13.47
CA ASN A 128 -2.40 29.06 14.12
C ASN A 128 -3.58 29.80 14.75
N HIS A 129 -3.59 29.87 16.08
CA HIS A 129 -4.18 30.95 16.84
C HIS A 129 -3.03 31.82 17.33
N GLY A 130 -3.16 33.13 17.14
CA GLY A 130 -2.16 34.15 17.47
C GLY A 130 -2.14 35.24 16.44
#